data_AF-A0A536W5K6-F1
#
_entry.id   AF-A0A536W5K6-F1
#
_cell.length_a   1.000
_cell.length_b   1.000
_cell.length_c   1.000
_cell.angle_alpha   90.00
_cell.angle_beta   90.00
_cell.angle_gamma   90.00
#
_symmetry.space_group_name_H-M   'P 1'
#
loop_
_entity.id
_entity.type
_entity.pdbx_description
1 polymer ?
#
loop_
_entity_poly.entity_id
_entity_poly.type
_entity_poly.pdbx_seq_one_letter_code
_entity_poly.pdbx_strand_id
1 'polypeptide(L)'
;MRITTPQEPADYAVSSIFRERLVISSLLFARPGILMVAMPAGSGQKGATMKPSAALLVFAMILLPSGCATTPGERGPGSATLDFALIGDMPYDARQEKEFTNLMMDIDTADLAFVVHDGDFWWDGQAWTEKGGGLPPCSDEAFNDRLALAQASRHPFIYAPGDNEWADCHRAKPRTYDPFERLAKLRHMYFQGDESLGQRRMKLTRQSETSRYAAYRENARWTFGNVVFVTLHIIGSNNNLGRTAQMDAEYEERDAANIAWMREAFDLATRNGSRAVMIIAQADPYFQTTWTPNWQERYALWSLAMKPPASRRKTGYDSFLAALEKETLAFGKPVVYVHGDTHIFRIDKPLVGAKSQRIIENFTRVATFGHPDTHWIRATIDPNDPNVFRFRQEIVKENRVAH
;
A
#
# COMPACT_ATOMS: atom_id res chain seq x y z
N MET A 1 -34.95 -44.29 13.47
CA MET A 1 -35.23 -43.00 12.81
C MET A 1 -35.00 -41.90 13.84
N ARG A 2 -33.84 -41.25 13.83
CA ARG A 2 -33.55 -40.05 14.62
C ARG A 2 -32.84 -39.08 13.70
N ILE A 3 -33.48 -37.95 13.49
CA ILE A 3 -33.04 -36.86 12.62
C ILE A 3 -32.12 -35.98 13.47
N THR A 4 -30.88 -35.82 13.02
CA THR A 4 -29.91 -34.85 13.55
C THR A 4 -30.02 -33.56 12.74
N THR A 5 -30.32 -32.45 13.41
CA THR A 5 -30.26 -31.08 12.88
C THR A 5 -28.82 -30.54 12.89
N PRO A 6 -28.45 -29.60 12.00
CA PRO A 6 -27.08 -29.10 11.87
C PRO A 6 -26.75 -28.04 12.94
N GLN A 7 -25.48 -28.03 13.38
CA GLN A 7 -24.88 -26.99 14.22
C GLN A 7 -24.66 -25.69 13.43
N GLU A 8 -25.07 -24.56 14.01
CA GLU A 8 -24.66 -23.21 13.60
C GLU A 8 -23.18 -22.95 13.95
N PRO A 9 -22.43 -22.20 13.13
CA PRO A 9 -21.08 -21.74 13.47
C PRO A 9 -21.14 -20.54 14.43
N ALA A 10 -20.23 -20.57 15.41
CA ALA A 10 -20.15 -19.65 16.53
C ALA A 10 -19.87 -18.18 16.15
N ASP A 11 -20.64 -17.30 16.78
CA ASP A 11 -20.50 -15.84 16.78
C ASP A 11 -19.14 -15.35 17.31
N TYR A 12 -18.52 -14.42 16.59
CA TYR A 12 -17.45 -13.57 17.11
C TYR A 12 -18.04 -12.39 17.88
N ALA A 13 -18.09 -12.50 19.21
CA ALA A 13 -18.40 -11.40 20.11
C ALA A 13 -17.20 -11.14 21.04
N VAL A 14 -16.35 -10.17 20.71
CA VAL A 14 -15.39 -9.61 21.67
C VAL A 14 -16.11 -8.50 22.43
N SER A 15 -16.74 -8.88 23.54
CA SER A 15 -17.44 -7.97 24.44
C SER A 15 -16.51 -7.48 25.56
N SER A 16 -16.49 -6.16 25.71
CA SER A 16 -16.39 -5.39 26.95
C SER A 16 -15.71 -6.04 28.17
N ILE A 17 -14.46 -5.68 28.42
CA ILE A 17 -13.95 -5.54 29.80
C ILE A 17 -12.98 -4.37 29.78
N PHE A 18 -13.37 -3.21 30.31
CA PHE A 18 -12.51 -2.29 31.07
C PHE A 18 -13.36 -1.10 31.54
N ARG A 19 -14.09 -1.32 32.64
CA ARG A 19 -14.54 -0.24 33.52
C ARG A 19 -13.94 -0.51 34.89
N GLU A 20 -13.31 0.53 35.43
CA GLU A 20 -12.95 0.74 36.84
C GLU A 20 -11.85 -0.15 37.44
N ARG A 21 -10.65 0.43 37.60
CA ARG A 21 -10.09 0.74 38.93
C ARG A 21 -8.79 1.55 38.80
N LEU A 22 -8.92 2.83 39.11
CA LEU A 22 -7.83 3.76 39.36
C LEU A 22 -7.60 3.77 40.88
N VAL A 23 -6.44 3.31 41.36
CA VAL A 23 -5.93 3.73 42.68
C VAL A 23 -4.40 3.89 42.62
N ILE A 24 -4.02 5.10 43.00
CA ILE A 24 -2.72 5.72 43.25
C ILE A 24 -1.74 4.81 44.03
N SER A 25 -0.47 4.81 43.63
CA SER A 25 0.63 4.90 44.59
C SER A 25 1.89 5.50 43.98
N SER A 26 2.48 6.42 44.73
CA SER A 26 3.49 7.38 44.33
C SER A 26 4.88 6.95 44.81
N LEU A 27 5.90 7.35 44.04
CA LEU A 27 7.26 7.71 44.47
C LEU A 27 8.14 6.64 45.14
N LEU A 28 9.30 6.37 44.51
CA LEU A 28 10.63 6.57 45.12
C LEU A 28 11.71 6.42 44.04
N PHE A 29 12.40 7.53 43.74
CA PHE A 29 13.62 7.59 42.94
C PHE A 29 14.80 7.09 43.80
N ALA A 30 15.59 6.13 43.27
CA ALA A 30 16.91 5.78 43.80
C ALA A 30 18.00 6.08 42.75
N ARG A 31 19.00 6.85 43.16
CA ARG A 31 20.17 7.27 42.37
C ARG A 31 21.16 6.11 42.13
N PRO A 32 21.95 6.13 41.04
CA PRO A 32 22.96 5.10 40.78
C PRO A 32 24.25 5.34 41.57
N GLY A 33 24.79 4.26 42.13
CA GLY A 33 26.10 4.21 42.77
C GLY A 33 27.23 4.03 41.76
N ILE A 34 28.30 4.79 41.99
CA ILE A 34 29.56 4.82 41.26
C ILE A 34 30.35 3.53 41.51
N LEU A 35 30.93 2.94 40.46
CA LEU A 35 32.06 2.02 40.59
C LEU A 35 33.20 2.49 39.69
N MET A 36 34.27 2.98 40.33
CA MET A 36 35.58 3.25 39.72
C MET A 36 36.33 1.93 39.54
N VAL A 37 36.94 1.74 38.36
CA VAL A 37 38.13 0.90 38.20
C VAL A 37 39.17 1.73 37.47
N ALA A 38 40.37 1.76 38.03
CA ALA A 38 41.52 2.53 37.58
C ALA A 38 42.57 1.65 36.89
N MET A 39 43.45 2.35 36.15
CA MET A 39 44.81 2.05 35.70
C MET A 39 45.00 1.61 34.23
N PRO A 40 46.18 1.87 33.60
CA PRO A 40 47.21 2.89 33.90
C PRO A 40 47.60 3.75 32.68
N ALA A 41 48.37 4.80 32.97
CA ALA A 41 49.01 5.70 32.01
C ALA A 41 50.25 5.08 31.35
N GLY A 42 50.54 5.52 30.12
CA GLY A 42 51.82 5.26 29.45
C GLY A 42 51.96 6.02 28.13
N SER A 43 52.85 7.03 28.16
CA SER A 43 53.68 7.65 27.09
C SER A 43 53.21 7.57 25.62
N GLY A 44 53.16 8.62 24.79
CA GLY A 44 53.98 9.84 24.73
C GLY A 44 54.91 9.81 23.51
N GLN A 45 54.57 10.54 22.44
CA GLN A 45 55.48 11.01 21.37
C GLN A 45 54.75 12.09 20.55
N LYS A 46 54.90 13.37 20.92
CA LYS A 46 55.80 14.37 20.28
C LYS A 46 55.55 14.54 18.77
N GLY A 47 54.67 15.49 18.45
CA GLY A 47 54.62 16.14 17.15
C GLY A 47 55.82 17.05 16.94
N ALA A 48 56.36 17.03 15.72
CA ALA A 48 57.40 17.94 15.28
C ALA A 48 56.82 18.86 14.19
N THR A 49 56.84 20.14 14.49
CA THR A 49 56.67 21.27 13.58
C THR A 49 57.89 21.42 12.68
N MET A 50 57.70 21.62 11.37
CA MET A 50 58.70 22.29 10.53
C MET A 50 58.05 22.90 9.26
N LYS A 51 57.95 24.23 9.23
CA LYS A 51 58.16 25.10 8.05
C LYS A 51 59.55 25.72 8.26
N PRO A 52 60.37 26.06 7.24
CA PRO A 52 59.99 26.96 6.13
C PRO A 52 60.61 26.54 4.77
N SER A 53 60.23 27.14 3.63
CA SER A 53 61.02 28.23 3.06
C SER A 53 60.29 28.85 1.86
N ALA A 54 60.36 30.17 1.79
CA ALA A 54 59.90 30.99 0.69
C ALA A 54 60.82 30.81 -0.53
N ALA A 55 60.23 30.63 -1.70
CA ALA A 55 60.85 30.94 -2.98
C ALA A 55 59.85 31.79 -3.77
N LEU A 56 60.19 33.07 -3.88
CA LEU A 56 59.49 34.09 -4.66
C LEU A 56 59.80 33.82 -6.14
N LEU A 57 58.80 33.39 -6.92
CA LEU A 57 58.85 33.40 -8.38
C LEU A 57 57.70 34.28 -8.86
N VAL A 58 58.04 35.54 -9.15
CA VAL A 58 57.16 36.50 -9.81
C VAL A 58 57.03 36.08 -11.27
N PHE A 59 55.95 35.39 -11.60
CA PHE A 59 55.51 35.22 -12.99
C PHE A 59 54.31 36.13 -13.21
N ALA A 60 54.54 37.26 -13.89
CA ALA A 60 53.48 38.13 -14.36
C ALA A 60 52.70 37.42 -15.47
N MET A 61 51.61 36.74 -15.11
CA MET A 61 50.60 36.30 -16.08
C MET A 61 49.53 37.38 -16.21
N ILE A 62 49.42 37.89 -17.42
CA ILE A 62 48.37 38.78 -17.90
C ILE A 62 47.03 38.04 -17.73
N LEU A 63 46.21 38.45 -16.76
CA LEU A 63 44.83 38.00 -16.60
C LEU A 63 43.96 38.72 -17.63
N LEU A 64 43.72 38.07 -18.77
CA LEU A 64 42.56 38.34 -19.61
C LEU A 64 41.32 37.80 -18.88
N PRO A 65 40.23 38.57 -18.72
CA PRO A 65 38.98 38.02 -18.23
C PRO A 65 38.37 37.18 -19.36
N SER A 66 38.78 35.91 -19.44
CA SER A 66 37.95 34.89 -20.09
C SER A 66 36.71 34.74 -19.23
N GLY A 67 35.67 35.50 -19.57
CA GLY A 67 34.34 35.28 -19.06
C GLY A 67 33.93 33.87 -19.44
N CYS A 68 34.07 32.93 -18.51
CA CYS A 68 33.31 31.70 -18.52
C CYS A 68 31.85 32.12 -18.33
N ALA A 69 31.20 32.49 -19.43
CA ALA A 69 29.77 32.35 -19.55
C ALA A 69 29.51 30.85 -19.38
N THR A 70 29.21 30.44 -18.15
CA THR A 70 28.53 29.17 -17.92
C THR A 70 27.21 29.28 -18.66
N THR A 71 27.18 28.73 -19.87
CA THR A 71 25.94 28.36 -20.52
C THR A 71 25.13 27.59 -19.48
N PRO A 72 23.86 27.97 -19.20
CA PRO A 72 22.98 27.11 -18.43
C PRO A 72 23.00 25.76 -19.15
N GLY A 73 23.61 24.76 -18.54
CA GLY A 73 23.60 23.41 -19.08
C GLY A 73 22.15 23.04 -19.32
N GLU A 74 21.79 22.82 -20.58
CA GLU A 74 20.53 22.18 -20.92
C GLU A 74 20.47 20.89 -20.10
N ARG A 75 19.54 20.84 -19.14
CA ARG A 75 19.16 19.58 -18.51
C ARG A 75 18.59 18.73 -19.63
N GLY A 76 19.34 17.71 -20.06
CA GLY A 76 18.84 16.75 -21.02
C GLY A 76 17.54 16.09 -20.53
N PRO A 77 16.73 15.47 -21.41
CA PRO A 77 15.38 15.00 -21.10
C PRO A 77 15.29 13.79 -20.15
N GLY A 78 16.22 13.59 -19.21
CA GLY A 78 16.38 12.37 -18.43
C GLY A 78 16.52 12.54 -16.91
N SER A 79 16.07 13.65 -16.31
CA SER A 79 16.31 13.91 -14.87
C SER A 79 15.12 14.39 -14.04
N ALA A 80 13.91 14.47 -14.61
CA ALA A 80 12.74 14.89 -13.84
C ALA A 80 12.20 13.68 -13.06
N THR A 81 12.00 13.86 -11.75
CA THR A 81 11.22 12.93 -10.94
C THR A 81 9.75 12.99 -11.37
N LEU A 82 9.06 11.86 -11.28
CA LEU A 82 7.65 11.77 -11.69
C LEU A 82 6.80 11.37 -10.49
N ASP A 83 5.81 12.18 -10.14
CA ASP A 83 4.98 11.98 -8.96
C ASP A 83 3.58 11.46 -9.30
N PHE A 84 3.03 10.65 -8.41
CA PHE A 84 1.64 10.21 -8.41
C PHE A 84 1.14 10.04 -6.97
N ALA A 85 -0.18 10.04 -6.78
CA ALA A 85 -0.79 9.86 -5.46
C ALA A 85 -1.28 8.41 -5.26
N LEU A 86 -1.14 7.93 -4.02
CA LEU A 86 -1.73 6.68 -3.53
C LEU A 86 -2.69 6.99 -2.38
N ILE A 87 -3.92 6.48 -2.48
CA ILE A 87 -5.00 6.58 -1.50
C ILE A 87 -5.78 5.26 -1.43
N GLY A 88 -6.59 5.07 -0.38
CA GLY A 88 -7.28 3.81 -0.11
C GLY A 88 -8.19 3.89 1.12
N ASP A 89 -9.12 2.96 1.28
CA ASP A 89 -9.94 2.78 2.49
C ASP A 89 -10.65 4.06 2.98
N MET A 90 -11.15 4.87 2.05
CA MET A 90 -11.81 6.13 2.33
C MET A 90 -12.74 6.56 1.17
N PRO A 91 -13.85 7.26 1.43
CA PRO A 91 -14.37 7.67 2.74
C PRO A 91 -15.37 6.67 3.34
N TYR A 92 -15.26 6.43 4.64
CA TYR A 92 -16.01 5.39 5.36
C TYR A 92 -17.19 5.92 6.20
N ASP A 93 -17.15 7.18 6.61
CA ASP A 93 -18.20 7.83 7.41
C ASP A 93 -18.48 9.26 6.94
N ALA A 94 -19.52 9.90 7.48
CA ALA A 94 -19.93 11.27 7.13
C ALA A 94 -18.82 12.32 7.30
N ARG A 95 -17.89 12.08 8.23
CA ARG A 95 -16.75 12.98 8.46
C ARG A 95 -15.75 12.77 7.34
N GLN A 96 -15.37 11.52 7.04
CA GLN A 96 -14.43 11.23 5.97
C GLN A 96 -14.95 11.62 4.60
N GLU A 97 -16.26 11.62 4.34
CA GLU A 97 -16.82 12.17 3.10
C GLU A 97 -16.44 13.65 2.89
N LYS A 98 -16.42 14.44 3.97
CA LYS A 98 -15.95 15.83 3.95
C LYS A 98 -14.43 15.91 3.86
N GLU A 99 -13.72 15.11 4.66
CA GLU A 99 -12.26 15.07 4.66
C GLU A 99 -11.69 14.62 3.29
N PHE A 100 -12.40 13.73 2.58
CA PHE A 100 -12.04 13.26 1.25
C PHE A 100 -12.11 14.40 0.24
N THR A 101 -13.07 15.31 0.39
CA THR A 101 -13.14 16.53 -0.43
C THR A 101 -11.88 17.38 -0.21
N ASN A 102 -11.44 17.60 1.03
CA ASN A 102 -10.21 18.34 1.32
C ASN A 102 -8.97 17.63 0.75
N LEU A 103 -8.91 16.31 0.89
CA LEU A 103 -7.84 15.48 0.34
C LEU A 103 -7.76 15.61 -1.17
N MET A 104 -8.89 15.55 -1.88
CA MET A 104 -8.90 15.71 -3.33
C MET A 104 -8.53 17.13 -3.76
N MET A 105 -8.90 18.17 -2.99
CA MET A 105 -8.41 19.53 -3.26
C MET A 105 -6.89 19.62 -3.14
N ASP A 106 -6.30 19.03 -2.10
CA ASP A 106 -4.84 19.01 -1.91
C ASP A 106 -4.13 18.27 -3.06
N ILE A 107 -4.61 17.07 -3.42
CA ILE A 107 -4.15 16.28 -4.57
C ILE A 107 -4.26 17.07 -5.88
N ASP A 108 -5.41 17.71 -6.14
CA ASP A 108 -5.69 18.45 -7.37
C ASP A 108 -4.86 19.74 -7.53
N THR A 109 -4.15 20.18 -6.49
CA THR A 109 -3.15 21.26 -6.56
C THR A 109 -1.73 20.77 -6.80
N ALA A 110 -1.46 19.48 -6.59
CA ALA A 110 -0.15 18.90 -6.79
C ALA A 110 0.11 18.58 -8.27
N ASP A 111 1.36 18.73 -8.71
CA ASP A 111 1.78 18.26 -10.04
C ASP A 111 1.94 16.73 -10.00
N LEU A 112 0.87 16.02 -10.37
CA LEU A 112 0.80 14.56 -10.34
C LEU A 112 0.41 14.00 -11.71
N ALA A 113 1.06 12.91 -12.09
CA ALA A 113 0.77 12.19 -13.32
C ALA A 113 -0.60 11.51 -13.28
N PHE A 114 -0.94 10.91 -12.13
CA PHE A 114 -2.21 10.23 -11.86
C PHE A 114 -2.42 10.03 -10.35
N VAL A 115 -3.62 9.57 -9.99
CA VAL A 115 -4.03 9.15 -8.64
C VAL A 115 -4.42 7.69 -8.71
N VAL A 116 -4.04 6.90 -7.71
CA VAL A 116 -4.47 5.51 -7.55
C VAL A 116 -5.21 5.34 -6.24
N HIS A 117 -6.44 4.85 -6.31
CA HIS A 117 -7.24 4.41 -5.18
C HIS A 117 -7.22 2.87 -5.12
N ASP A 118 -6.65 2.30 -4.07
CA ASP A 118 -6.36 0.86 -4.01
C ASP A 118 -7.50 -0.02 -3.49
N GLY A 119 -8.58 0.56 -2.97
CA GLY A 119 -9.85 -0.12 -2.75
C GLY A 119 -10.60 0.42 -1.55
N ASP A 120 -11.75 -0.20 -1.27
CA ASP A 120 -12.64 0.17 -0.19
C ASP A 120 -13.06 1.65 -0.23
N PHE A 121 -13.90 1.98 -1.22
CA PHE A 121 -14.42 3.32 -1.44
C PHE A 121 -15.64 3.64 -0.54
N TRP A 122 -15.95 2.75 0.41
CA TRP A 122 -16.88 2.93 1.51
C TRP A 122 -16.69 1.85 2.58
N TRP A 123 -17.41 2.01 3.71
CA TRP A 123 -17.39 1.08 4.83
C TRP A 123 -17.98 -0.30 4.48
N ASP A 124 -17.48 -1.38 5.09
CA ASP A 124 -17.91 -2.79 4.94
C ASP A 124 -19.37 -3.14 5.33
N GLY A 125 -20.20 -2.14 5.64
CA GLY A 125 -21.53 -2.31 6.21
C GLY A 125 -21.65 -2.54 7.71
N GLN A 126 -20.67 -3.18 8.37
CA GLN A 126 -20.87 -3.75 9.71
C GLN A 126 -21.02 -2.69 10.79
N ALA A 127 -20.14 -1.67 10.80
CA ALA A 127 -20.18 -0.61 11.81
C ALA A 127 -21.01 0.61 11.38
N TRP A 128 -21.48 0.65 10.12
CA TRP A 128 -22.31 1.75 9.63
C TRP A 128 -23.65 1.83 10.40
N THR A 129 -24.06 3.05 10.74
CA THR A 129 -25.36 3.34 11.32
C THR A 129 -25.92 4.64 10.74
N GLU A 130 -27.24 4.73 10.61
CA GLU A 130 -27.91 5.95 10.13
C GLU A 130 -27.55 7.19 10.97
N LYS A 131 -27.33 6.99 12.28
CA LYS A 131 -26.87 8.06 13.19
C LYS A 131 -25.42 8.50 12.93
N GLY A 132 -24.54 7.57 12.55
CA GLY A 132 -23.17 7.88 12.16
C GLY A 132 -23.10 8.70 10.86
N GLY A 133 -24.15 8.62 10.05
CA GLY A 133 -24.28 9.31 8.78
C GLY A 133 -23.38 8.72 7.70
N GLY A 134 -23.25 9.45 6.60
CA GLY A 134 -22.59 8.99 5.39
C GLY A 134 -23.55 8.16 4.53
N LEU A 135 -23.18 7.94 3.28
CA LEU A 135 -24.02 7.19 2.35
C LEU A 135 -24.14 5.72 2.79
N PRO A 136 -25.34 5.11 2.71
CA PRO A 136 -25.51 3.71 3.03
C PRO A 136 -24.59 2.83 2.16
N PRO A 137 -23.73 1.99 2.76
CA PRO A 137 -22.76 1.20 2.02
C PRO A 137 -23.45 0.26 1.04
N CYS A 138 -22.77 0.00 -0.08
CA CYS A 138 -23.25 -0.80 -1.20
C CYS A 138 -24.54 -0.30 -1.89
N SER A 139 -25.11 0.84 -1.48
CA SER A 139 -26.29 1.40 -2.13
C SER A 139 -25.99 1.96 -3.51
N ASP A 140 -26.99 2.00 -4.36
CA ASP A 140 -26.88 2.64 -5.68
C ASP A 140 -26.47 4.12 -5.56
N GLU A 141 -26.88 4.79 -4.49
CA GLU A 141 -26.47 6.16 -4.16
C GLU A 141 -24.97 6.23 -3.87
N ALA A 142 -24.43 5.36 -3.00
CA ALA A 142 -22.99 5.27 -2.74
C ALA A 142 -22.19 4.97 -4.02
N PHE A 143 -22.65 4.03 -4.84
CA PHE A 143 -22.02 3.73 -6.13
C PHE A 143 -21.97 4.95 -7.06
N ASN A 144 -23.05 5.73 -7.15
CA ASN A 144 -23.09 6.92 -8.00
C ASN A 144 -22.21 8.04 -7.43
N ASP A 145 -22.28 8.28 -6.13
CA ASP A 145 -21.53 9.33 -5.46
C ASP A 145 -20.01 9.10 -5.57
N ARG A 146 -19.52 7.89 -5.24
CA ARG A 146 -18.09 7.61 -5.30
C ARG A 146 -17.54 7.62 -6.72
N LEU A 147 -18.34 7.21 -7.70
CA LEU A 147 -17.97 7.34 -9.10
C LEU A 147 -17.87 8.81 -9.50
N ALA A 148 -18.81 9.66 -9.04
CA ALA A 148 -18.76 11.09 -9.28
C ALA A 148 -17.52 11.73 -8.64
N LEU A 149 -17.15 11.33 -7.42
CA LEU A 149 -15.91 11.77 -6.75
C LEU A 149 -14.67 11.39 -7.57
N ALA A 150 -14.55 10.14 -8.02
CA ALA A 150 -13.45 9.71 -8.86
C ALA A 150 -13.39 10.46 -10.20
N GLN A 151 -14.54 10.68 -10.84
CA GLN A 151 -14.63 11.42 -12.10
C GLN A 151 -14.35 12.92 -11.94
N ALA A 152 -14.52 13.46 -10.74
CA ALA A 152 -14.23 14.86 -10.45
C ALA A 152 -12.73 15.16 -10.34
N SER A 153 -11.88 14.15 -10.10
CA SER A 153 -10.43 14.35 -10.02
C SER A 153 -9.87 15.05 -11.26
N ARG A 154 -9.01 16.05 -11.06
CA ARG A 154 -8.32 16.74 -12.17
C ARG A 154 -7.25 15.87 -12.84
N HIS A 155 -6.86 14.78 -12.19
CA HIS A 155 -5.84 13.85 -12.66
C HIS A 155 -6.51 12.58 -13.20
N PRO A 156 -5.82 11.80 -14.05
CA PRO A 156 -6.21 10.42 -14.29
C PRO A 156 -6.36 9.68 -12.96
N PHE A 157 -7.53 9.08 -12.75
CA PHE A 157 -7.87 8.37 -11.53
C PHE A 157 -8.01 6.87 -11.83
N ILE A 158 -7.10 6.08 -11.28
CA ILE A 158 -7.10 4.63 -11.38
C ILE A 158 -7.68 4.08 -10.08
N TYR A 159 -8.57 3.11 -10.21
CA TYR A 159 -9.24 2.49 -9.08
C TYR A 159 -9.05 0.96 -9.15
N ALA A 160 -8.65 0.36 -8.03
CA ALA A 160 -8.70 -1.09 -7.82
C ALA A 160 -9.80 -1.38 -6.79
N PRO A 161 -10.65 -2.41 -7.02
CA PRO A 161 -11.75 -2.72 -6.11
C PRO A 161 -11.29 -3.43 -4.83
N GLY A 162 -11.98 -3.15 -3.72
CA GLY A 162 -11.87 -3.84 -2.44
C GLY A 162 -13.06 -4.76 -2.15
N ASP A 163 -13.08 -5.37 -0.95
CA ASP A 163 -14.15 -6.27 -0.52
C ASP A 163 -15.42 -5.51 -0.15
N ASN A 164 -15.31 -4.28 0.33
CA ASN A 164 -16.47 -3.48 0.76
C ASN A 164 -17.42 -3.14 -0.38
N GLU A 165 -16.91 -3.06 -1.61
CA GLU A 165 -17.72 -2.68 -2.76
C GLU A 165 -18.70 -3.76 -3.23
N TRP A 166 -18.44 -5.02 -2.87
CA TRP A 166 -19.26 -6.11 -3.35
C TRP A 166 -19.29 -7.32 -2.41
N ALA A 167 -18.14 -7.88 -2.05
CA ALA A 167 -18.05 -9.13 -1.27
C ALA A 167 -18.74 -8.98 0.09
N ASP A 168 -18.55 -7.82 0.74
CA ASP A 168 -19.11 -7.52 2.05
C ASP A 168 -20.50 -6.90 2.04
N CYS A 169 -21.09 -6.68 0.87
CA CYS A 169 -22.42 -6.10 0.78
C CYS A 169 -23.53 -6.99 1.39
N HIS A 170 -23.24 -8.27 1.63
CA HIS A 170 -24.10 -9.14 2.44
C HIS A 170 -24.19 -8.72 3.92
N ARG A 171 -23.25 -7.89 4.42
CA ARG A 171 -23.22 -7.28 5.77
C ARG A 171 -23.75 -5.84 5.79
N ALA A 172 -24.08 -5.27 4.63
CA ALA A 172 -24.50 -3.88 4.49
C ALA A 172 -25.77 -3.56 5.28
N LYS A 173 -25.86 -2.30 5.69
CA LYS A 173 -26.98 -1.69 6.41
C LYS A 173 -27.42 -0.42 5.68
N PRO A 174 -28.71 -0.02 5.77
CA PRO A 174 -29.79 -0.66 6.52
C PRO A 174 -30.37 -1.91 5.83
N ARG A 175 -29.90 -2.23 4.63
CA ARG A 175 -30.25 -3.45 3.90
C ARG A 175 -29.01 -4.17 3.41
N THR A 176 -29.11 -5.49 3.31
CA THR A 176 -28.10 -6.34 2.69
C THR A 176 -28.30 -6.39 1.18
N TYR A 177 -27.25 -6.75 0.45
CA TYR A 177 -27.27 -6.92 -1.00
C TYR A 177 -26.64 -8.26 -1.38
N ASP A 178 -26.98 -8.74 -2.58
CA ASP A 178 -26.31 -9.87 -3.21
C ASP A 178 -24.89 -9.43 -3.66
N PRO A 179 -23.82 -10.08 -3.17
CA PRO A 179 -22.44 -9.71 -3.54
C PRO A 179 -22.15 -9.80 -5.04
N PHE A 180 -22.71 -10.78 -5.76
CA PHE A 180 -22.45 -10.97 -7.19
C PHE A 180 -23.22 -9.96 -8.05
N GLU A 181 -24.41 -9.55 -7.61
CA GLU A 181 -25.11 -8.41 -8.22
C GLU A 181 -24.28 -7.13 -8.07
N ARG A 182 -23.75 -6.87 -6.86
CA ARG A 182 -22.89 -5.70 -6.61
C ARG A 182 -21.58 -5.75 -7.40
N LEU A 183 -20.95 -6.92 -7.53
CA LEU A 183 -19.77 -7.10 -8.37
C LEU A 183 -20.07 -6.81 -9.85
N ALA A 184 -21.19 -7.31 -10.38
CA ALA A 184 -21.62 -7.02 -11.73
C ALA A 184 -21.87 -5.52 -11.95
N LYS A 185 -22.51 -4.85 -10.96
CA LYS A 185 -22.74 -3.40 -10.97
C LYS A 185 -21.43 -2.62 -10.97
N LEU A 186 -20.47 -3.01 -10.14
CA LEU A 186 -19.15 -2.37 -10.03
C LEU A 186 -18.41 -2.43 -11.38
N ARG A 187 -18.33 -3.63 -11.98
CA ARG A 187 -17.78 -3.84 -13.33
C ARG A 187 -18.49 -2.99 -14.39
N HIS A 188 -19.82 -2.92 -14.31
CA HIS A 188 -20.60 -2.12 -15.25
C HIS A 188 -20.37 -0.62 -15.12
N MET A 189 -20.18 -0.10 -13.90
CA MET A 189 -20.11 1.35 -13.68
C MET A 189 -18.68 1.91 -13.73
N TYR A 190 -17.71 1.23 -13.13
CA TYR A 190 -16.37 1.78 -12.86
C TYR A 190 -15.32 1.38 -13.89
N PHE A 191 -15.55 0.29 -14.63
CA PHE A 191 -14.54 -0.35 -15.47
C PHE A 191 -14.95 -0.39 -16.94
N GLN A 192 -15.58 0.69 -17.42
CA GLN A 192 -15.97 0.85 -18.82
C GLN A 192 -14.82 1.38 -19.68
N GLY A 193 -14.75 0.89 -20.92
CA GLY A 193 -13.64 1.19 -21.85
C GLY A 193 -12.24 0.84 -21.33
N ASP A 194 -11.25 1.44 -21.98
CA ASP A 194 -9.82 1.21 -21.76
C ASP A 194 -9.11 2.50 -21.32
N GLU A 195 -9.86 3.38 -20.64
CA GLU A 195 -9.36 4.63 -20.07
C GLU A 195 -9.52 4.63 -18.55
N SER A 196 -8.72 5.46 -17.87
CA SER A 196 -8.91 5.78 -16.45
C SER A 196 -10.17 6.63 -16.21
N LEU A 197 -10.58 6.72 -14.95
CA LEU A 197 -11.54 7.74 -14.50
C LEU A 197 -10.85 9.11 -14.42
N GLY A 198 -11.61 10.13 -14.05
CA GLY A 198 -11.14 11.50 -13.86
C GLY A 198 -11.38 12.40 -15.08
N GLN A 199 -11.21 13.71 -14.88
CA GLN A 199 -11.40 14.72 -15.93
C GLN A 199 -10.35 14.61 -17.03
N ARG A 200 -9.11 14.34 -16.65
CA ARG A 200 -8.04 13.92 -17.58
C ARG A 200 -7.97 12.41 -17.54
N ARG A 201 -7.92 11.79 -18.72
CA ARG A 201 -7.87 10.34 -18.84
C ARG A 201 -6.52 9.87 -19.36
N MET A 202 -6.14 8.67 -18.95
CA MET A 202 -5.02 7.95 -19.55
C MET A 202 -5.48 6.58 -20.03
N LYS A 203 -4.83 6.10 -21.09
CA LYS A 203 -5.08 4.76 -21.62
C LYS A 203 -4.56 3.71 -20.63
N LEU A 204 -5.39 2.68 -20.42
CA LEU A 204 -5.09 1.50 -19.63
C LEU A 204 -5.20 0.28 -20.54
N THR A 205 -4.34 -0.72 -20.34
CA THR A 205 -4.55 -2.05 -20.93
C THR A 205 -5.34 -2.89 -19.95
N ARG A 206 -6.48 -3.45 -20.37
CA ARG A 206 -7.36 -4.23 -19.50
C ARG A 206 -7.07 -5.72 -19.64
N GLN A 207 -7.22 -6.49 -18.55
CA GLN A 207 -7.10 -7.95 -18.63
C GLN A 207 -8.15 -8.56 -19.56
N SER A 208 -9.32 -7.94 -19.64
CA SER A 208 -10.42 -8.34 -20.51
C SER A 208 -10.14 -8.24 -22.01
N GLU A 209 -9.04 -7.63 -22.43
CA GLU A 209 -8.59 -7.68 -23.84
C GLU A 209 -8.21 -9.11 -24.26
N THR A 210 -7.82 -9.96 -23.31
CA THR A 210 -7.57 -11.39 -23.55
C THR A 210 -8.89 -12.16 -23.45
N SER A 211 -9.28 -12.86 -24.52
CA SER A 211 -10.55 -13.59 -24.60
C SER A 211 -10.78 -14.59 -23.44
N ARG A 212 -9.71 -15.21 -22.94
CA ARG A 212 -9.74 -16.12 -21.77
C ARG A 212 -10.25 -15.43 -20.49
N TYR A 213 -10.01 -14.13 -20.34
CA TYR A 213 -10.28 -13.36 -19.13
C TYR A 213 -11.20 -12.17 -19.39
N ALA A 214 -12.08 -12.27 -20.40
CA ALA A 214 -12.99 -11.19 -20.82
C ALA A 214 -13.90 -10.65 -19.69
N ALA A 215 -14.16 -11.44 -18.65
CA ALA A 215 -14.96 -11.04 -17.49
C ALA A 215 -14.23 -10.11 -16.50
N TYR A 216 -12.89 -10.06 -16.54
CA TYR A 216 -12.05 -9.36 -15.56
C TYR A 216 -11.62 -7.98 -16.09
N ARG A 217 -12.56 -7.04 -16.13
CA ARG A 217 -12.32 -5.68 -16.67
C ARG A 217 -11.67 -4.73 -15.66
N GLU A 218 -11.82 -5.05 -14.38
CA GLU A 218 -11.29 -4.27 -13.26
C GLU A 218 -9.76 -4.28 -13.18
N ASN A 219 -9.13 -5.35 -13.68
CA ASN A 219 -7.68 -5.46 -13.75
C ASN A 219 -7.13 -4.66 -14.93
N ALA A 220 -6.17 -3.80 -14.63
CA ALA A 220 -5.52 -2.91 -15.58
C ALA A 220 -4.00 -2.94 -15.45
N ARG A 221 -3.31 -2.55 -16.52
CA ARG A 221 -1.87 -2.26 -16.52
C ARG A 221 -1.55 -1.05 -17.35
N TRP A 222 -0.48 -0.35 -16.98
CA TRP A 222 0.09 0.75 -17.75
C TRP A 222 1.58 0.85 -17.50
N THR A 223 2.28 1.65 -18.31
CA THR A 223 3.71 1.93 -18.12
C THR A 223 3.91 3.43 -18.02
N PHE A 224 4.67 3.84 -17.03
CA PHE A 224 5.00 5.24 -16.79
C PHE A 224 6.37 5.34 -16.12
N GLY A 225 7.23 6.28 -16.53
CA GLY A 225 8.57 6.43 -15.92
C GLY A 225 9.46 5.19 -16.00
N ASN A 226 9.31 4.35 -17.04
CA ASN A 226 9.96 3.04 -17.17
C ASN A 226 9.66 2.05 -16.03
N VAL A 227 8.47 2.18 -15.44
CA VAL A 227 7.89 1.29 -14.44
C VAL A 227 6.60 0.70 -15.00
N VAL A 228 6.39 -0.60 -14.78
CA VAL A 228 5.11 -1.26 -15.07
C VAL A 228 4.23 -1.20 -13.83
N PHE A 229 3.01 -0.72 -14.00
CA PHE A 229 1.98 -0.70 -12.97
C PHE A 229 0.92 -1.74 -13.30
N VAL A 230 0.40 -2.42 -12.29
CA VAL A 230 -0.64 -3.43 -12.45
C VAL A 230 -1.61 -3.39 -11.27
N THR A 231 -2.92 -3.30 -11.55
CA THR A 231 -3.95 -3.54 -10.55
C THR A 231 -4.32 -5.02 -10.55
N LEU A 232 -4.54 -5.57 -9.36
CA LEU A 232 -5.07 -6.91 -9.16
C LEU A 232 -6.33 -6.81 -8.30
N HIS A 233 -7.39 -7.47 -8.72
CA HIS A 233 -8.62 -7.60 -7.96
C HIS A 233 -8.42 -8.67 -6.89
N ILE A 234 -7.54 -8.39 -5.93
CA ILE A 234 -7.31 -9.19 -4.72
C ILE A 234 -7.82 -8.36 -3.56
N ILE A 235 -8.81 -8.89 -2.86
CA ILE A 235 -9.60 -8.16 -1.86
C ILE A 235 -9.42 -8.79 -0.48
N GLY A 236 -9.79 -8.04 0.55
CA GLY A 236 -9.90 -8.47 1.93
C GLY A 236 -10.89 -9.61 2.10
N SER A 237 -11.30 -9.86 3.34
CA SER A 237 -12.25 -10.95 3.63
C SER A 237 -11.80 -12.31 3.10
N ASN A 238 -10.51 -12.62 3.27
CA ASN A 238 -9.85 -13.85 2.82
C ASN A 238 -9.99 -14.07 1.30
N ASN A 239 -9.93 -12.99 0.52
CA ASN A 239 -10.09 -13.00 -0.94
C ASN A 239 -11.41 -13.61 -1.42
N ASN A 240 -12.48 -13.55 -0.60
CA ASN A 240 -13.77 -14.21 -0.80
C ASN A 240 -13.78 -15.75 -0.65
N LEU A 241 -12.70 -16.36 -0.14
CA LEU A 241 -12.61 -17.81 0.08
C LEU A 241 -13.20 -18.23 1.44
N GLY A 242 -13.98 -19.29 1.44
CA GLY A 242 -14.40 -20.06 2.63
C GLY A 242 -15.76 -19.68 3.21
N ARG A 243 -16.60 -18.95 2.44
CA ARG A 243 -17.95 -18.54 2.90
C ARG A 243 -19.06 -19.41 2.31
N THR A 244 -19.08 -19.59 0.99
CA THR A 244 -20.06 -20.44 0.28
C THR A 244 -19.38 -21.09 -0.93
N ALA A 245 -19.92 -22.21 -1.41
CA ALA A 245 -19.38 -22.87 -2.61
C ALA A 245 -19.36 -21.97 -3.85
N GLN A 246 -20.33 -21.05 -3.99
CA GLN A 246 -20.37 -20.10 -5.10
C GLN A 246 -19.27 -19.04 -4.99
N MET A 247 -18.99 -18.57 -3.77
CA MET A 247 -17.90 -17.62 -3.51
C MET A 247 -16.53 -18.28 -3.66
N ASP A 248 -16.39 -19.54 -3.25
CA ASP A 248 -15.17 -20.31 -3.45
C ASP A 248 -14.86 -20.52 -4.94
N ALA A 249 -15.89 -20.77 -5.76
CA ALA A 249 -15.75 -20.88 -7.22
C ALA A 249 -15.37 -19.54 -7.86
N GLU A 250 -15.99 -18.43 -7.44
CA GLU A 250 -15.61 -17.09 -7.90
C GLU A 250 -14.16 -16.77 -7.54
N TYR A 251 -13.75 -17.05 -6.30
CA TYR A 251 -12.39 -16.88 -5.83
C TYR A 251 -11.40 -17.68 -6.69
N GLU A 252 -11.67 -18.97 -6.95
CA GLU A 252 -10.74 -19.84 -7.68
C GLU A 252 -10.48 -19.30 -9.10
N GLU A 253 -11.53 -18.88 -9.81
CA GLU A 253 -11.39 -18.32 -11.15
C GLU A 253 -10.70 -16.95 -11.14
N ARG A 254 -11.08 -16.06 -10.20
CA ARG A 254 -10.51 -14.72 -10.09
C ARG A 254 -9.04 -14.75 -9.66
N ASP A 255 -8.66 -15.60 -8.71
CA ASP A 255 -7.28 -15.76 -8.26
C ASP A 255 -6.39 -16.28 -9.39
N ALA A 256 -6.86 -17.29 -10.15
CA ALA A 256 -6.16 -17.77 -11.33
C ALA A 256 -5.99 -16.68 -12.41
N ALA A 257 -7.01 -15.84 -12.60
CA ALA A 257 -6.94 -14.69 -13.50
C ALA A 257 -5.93 -13.63 -13.02
N ASN A 258 -5.96 -13.25 -11.74
CA ASN A 258 -5.02 -12.30 -11.15
C ASN A 258 -3.56 -12.78 -11.25
N ILE A 259 -3.30 -14.05 -10.94
CA ILE A 259 -1.94 -14.62 -11.01
C ILE A 259 -1.43 -14.62 -12.46
N ALA A 260 -2.29 -14.97 -13.43
CA ALA A 260 -1.91 -14.92 -14.85
C ALA A 260 -1.60 -13.46 -15.27
N TRP A 261 -2.44 -12.51 -14.88
CA TRP A 261 -2.24 -11.09 -15.18
C TRP A 261 -0.95 -10.52 -14.58
N MET A 262 -0.67 -10.86 -13.32
CA MET A 262 0.57 -10.47 -12.64
C MET A 262 1.79 -11.00 -13.38
N ARG A 263 1.80 -12.29 -13.75
CA ARG A 263 2.91 -12.90 -14.51
C ARG A 263 3.15 -12.20 -15.83
N GLU A 264 2.09 -11.90 -16.58
CA GLU A 264 2.22 -11.15 -17.83
C GLU A 264 2.81 -9.74 -17.61
N ALA A 265 2.50 -9.07 -16.48
CA ALA A 265 3.08 -7.77 -16.15
C ALA A 265 4.58 -7.88 -15.84
N PHE A 266 5.03 -8.91 -15.12
CA PHE A 266 6.45 -9.19 -14.90
C PHE A 266 7.19 -9.56 -16.19
N ASP A 267 6.57 -10.36 -17.06
CA ASP A 267 7.13 -10.68 -18.37
C ASP A 267 7.26 -9.42 -19.24
N LEU A 268 6.24 -8.55 -19.24
CA LEU A 268 6.28 -7.27 -19.93
C LEU A 268 7.41 -6.38 -19.39
N ALA A 269 7.52 -6.26 -18.06
CA ALA A 269 8.57 -5.50 -17.42
C ALA A 269 9.97 -6.03 -17.78
N THR A 270 10.14 -7.35 -17.83
CA THR A 270 11.39 -8.01 -18.22
C THR A 270 11.72 -7.73 -19.70
N ARG A 271 10.77 -7.96 -20.61
CA ARG A 271 10.95 -7.73 -22.05
C ARG A 271 11.27 -6.28 -22.38
N ASN A 272 10.64 -5.34 -21.67
CA ASN A 272 10.85 -3.91 -21.88
C ASN A 272 12.09 -3.37 -21.15
N GLY A 273 12.78 -4.20 -20.37
CA GLY A 273 13.89 -3.73 -19.53
C GLY A 273 13.45 -2.74 -18.46
N SER A 274 12.18 -2.76 -18.05
CA SER A 274 11.60 -1.87 -17.05
C SER A 274 12.38 -1.93 -15.73
N ARG A 275 12.37 -0.81 -15.04
CA ARG A 275 13.18 -0.62 -13.83
C ARG A 275 12.53 -1.14 -12.58
N ALA A 276 11.20 -1.16 -12.54
CA ALA A 276 10.45 -1.66 -11.41
C ALA A 276 9.06 -2.12 -11.84
N VAL A 277 8.41 -2.84 -10.94
CA VAL A 277 6.98 -3.18 -11.01
C VAL A 277 6.28 -2.63 -9.76
N MET A 278 5.13 -1.99 -9.94
CA MET A 278 4.22 -1.65 -8.85
C MET A 278 2.92 -2.43 -9.02
N ILE A 279 2.59 -3.22 -8.02
CA ILE A 279 1.35 -3.99 -7.89
C ILE A 279 0.45 -3.23 -6.93
N ILE A 280 -0.82 -3.05 -7.31
CA ILE A 280 -1.83 -2.39 -6.50
C ILE A 280 -3.01 -3.34 -6.31
N ALA A 281 -3.39 -3.60 -5.08
CA ALA A 281 -4.57 -4.38 -4.72
C ALA A 281 -5.03 -3.98 -3.32
N GLN A 282 -6.30 -4.17 -2.97
CA GLN A 282 -6.81 -3.69 -1.69
C GLN A 282 -6.25 -4.52 -0.51
N ALA A 283 -6.19 -5.84 -0.63
CA ALA A 283 -5.95 -6.72 0.51
C ALA A 283 -4.57 -6.58 1.16
N ASP A 284 -4.48 -6.69 2.49
CA ASP A 284 -3.28 -7.23 3.14
C ASP A 284 -3.32 -8.77 3.04
N PRO A 285 -2.43 -9.41 2.26
CA PRO A 285 -2.39 -10.87 2.17
C PRO A 285 -1.81 -11.54 3.42
N TYR A 286 -1.56 -10.76 4.49
CA TYR A 286 -0.96 -11.19 5.74
C TYR A 286 0.36 -11.93 5.52
N PHE A 287 1.33 -11.27 4.89
CA PHE A 287 2.67 -11.81 4.60
C PHE A 287 3.29 -12.57 5.79
N GLN A 288 3.06 -12.10 7.02
CA GLN A 288 3.52 -12.71 8.26
C GLN A 288 3.07 -14.17 8.48
N THR A 289 2.00 -14.60 7.82
CA THR A 289 1.54 -15.99 7.84
C THR A 289 2.49 -16.92 7.06
N THR A 290 3.37 -16.40 6.19
CA THR A 290 4.40 -17.19 5.47
C THR A 290 5.69 -17.33 6.25
N TRP A 291 5.86 -16.53 7.31
CA TRP A 291 7.09 -16.49 8.06
C TRP A 291 7.29 -17.75 8.90
N THR A 292 8.56 -18.14 9.09
CA THR A 292 8.89 -19.20 10.06
C THR A 292 8.53 -18.77 11.49
N PRO A 293 8.34 -19.73 12.41
CA PRO A 293 8.07 -19.44 13.82
C PRO A 293 9.03 -18.41 14.42
N ASN A 294 10.34 -18.51 14.14
CA ASN A 294 11.34 -17.55 14.63
C ASN A 294 11.10 -16.11 14.16
N TRP A 295 10.56 -15.92 12.96
CA TRP A 295 10.19 -14.59 12.45
C TRP A 295 8.87 -14.11 13.05
N GLN A 296 7.90 -15.01 13.19
CA GLN A 296 6.63 -14.70 13.84
C GLN A 296 6.83 -14.29 15.30
N GLU A 297 7.74 -14.95 16.03
CA GLU A 297 8.10 -14.59 17.41
C GLU A 297 8.64 -13.16 17.55
N ARG A 298 9.26 -12.58 16.51
CA ARG A 298 9.76 -11.19 16.56
C ARG A 298 8.64 -10.15 16.49
N TYR A 299 7.51 -10.52 15.90
CA TYR A 299 6.37 -9.62 15.67
C TYR A 299 5.13 -9.99 16.49
N ALA A 300 5.11 -11.18 17.09
CA ALA A 300 4.05 -11.65 17.96
C ALA A 300 4.29 -11.23 19.42
N LEU A 301 3.18 -11.08 20.14
CA LEU A 301 3.06 -10.67 21.53
C LEU A 301 3.73 -11.69 22.49
N TRP A 302 5.05 -11.69 22.60
CA TRP A 302 5.73 -12.30 23.75
C TRP A 302 5.14 -11.79 25.07
N SER A 303 4.65 -10.54 25.08
CA SER A 303 3.92 -9.93 26.19
C SER A 303 2.61 -10.64 26.57
N LEU A 304 2.05 -11.51 25.72
CA LEU A 304 0.84 -12.29 25.99
C LEU A 304 1.08 -13.82 26.04
N ALA A 305 2.34 -14.27 26.06
CA ALA A 305 2.72 -15.69 26.13
C ALA A 305 2.10 -16.60 25.04
N MET A 306 1.66 -16.03 23.92
CA MET A 306 1.12 -16.80 22.79
C MET A 306 2.24 -17.30 21.90
N LYS A 307 2.36 -18.62 21.75
CA LYS A 307 3.24 -19.23 20.75
C LYS A 307 2.56 -19.22 19.38
N PRO A 308 3.29 -18.97 18.28
CA PRO A 308 2.73 -19.16 16.96
C PRO A 308 2.23 -20.61 16.77
N PRO A 309 1.14 -20.81 16.02
CA PRO A 309 0.59 -22.15 15.80
C PRO A 309 1.63 -23.04 15.09
N ALA A 310 1.65 -24.33 15.46
CA ALA A 310 2.61 -25.30 14.92
C ALA A 310 2.43 -25.55 13.41
N SER A 311 1.24 -25.26 12.87
CA SER A 311 0.94 -25.33 11.45
C SER A 311 0.26 -24.05 10.98
N ARG A 312 0.64 -23.59 9.77
CA ARG A 312 -0.01 -22.48 9.09
C ARG A 312 -1.40 -22.91 8.61
N ARG A 313 -2.43 -22.11 8.91
CA ARG A 313 -3.73 -22.22 8.26
C ARG A 313 -3.65 -21.67 6.84
N LYS A 314 -4.11 -22.44 5.85
CA LYS A 314 -4.19 -21.96 4.47
C LYS A 314 -5.18 -20.80 4.35
N THR A 315 -4.86 -19.84 3.51
CA THR A 315 -5.66 -18.64 3.25
C THR A 315 -5.95 -18.51 1.75
N GLY A 316 -6.88 -17.63 1.40
CA GLY A 316 -7.16 -17.23 0.00
C GLY A 316 -6.03 -16.42 -0.66
N TYR A 317 -4.88 -16.27 0.02
CA TYR A 317 -3.73 -15.54 -0.49
C TYR A 317 -2.51 -16.43 -0.76
N ASP A 318 -2.58 -17.72 -0.42
CA ASP A 318 -1.42 -18.63 -0.46
C ASP A 318 -0.85 -18.77 -1.88
N SER A 319 -1.71 -18.95 -2.88
CA SER A 319 -1.35 -19.06 -4.30
C SER A 319 -0.74 -17.77 -4.83
N PHE A 320 -1.35 -16.62 -4.51
CA PHE A 320 -0.84 -15.30 -4.86
C PHE A 320 0.54 -15.05 -4.26
N LEU A 321 0.73 -15.27 -2.95
CA LEU A 321 1.99 -15.05 -2.26
C LEU A 321 3.12 -15.92 -2.84
N ALA A 322 2.84 -17.18 -3.14
CA ALA A 322 3.81 -18.08 -3.77
C ALA A 322 4.20 -17.62 -5.18
N ALA A 323 3.23 -17.14 -5.96
CA ALA A 323 3.50 -16.56 -7.28
C ALA A 323 4.30 -15.25 -7.16
N LEU A 324 3.92 -14.36 -6.25
CA LEU A 324 4.57 -13.07 -6.03
C LEU A 324 6.04 -13.24 -5.62
N GLU A 325 6.33 -14.17 -4.71
CA GLU A 325 7.71 -14.51 -4.35
C GLU A 325 8.51 -14.92 -5.59
N LYS A 326 7.98 -15.87 -6.36
CA LYS A 326 8.65 -16.40 -7.55
C LYS A 326 8.95 -15.30 -8.57
N GLU A 327 7.95 -14.49 -8.91
CA GLU A 327 8.12 -13.41 -9.91
C GLU A 327 9.06 -12.31 -9.41
N THR A 328 8.99 -11.95 -8.13
CA THR A 328 9.87 -10.94 -7.53
C THR A 328 11.34 -11.37 -7.57
N LEU A 329 11.62 -12.64 -7.24
CA LEU A 329 12.97 -13.20 -7.28
C LEU A 329 13.49 -13.30 -8.73
N ALA A 330 12.64 -13.70 -9.67
CA ALA A 330 13.00 -13.82 -11.09
C ALA A 330 13.28 -12.45 -11.73
N PHE A 331 12.50 -11.42 -11.37
CA PHE A 331 12.65 -10.08 -11.92
C PHE A 331 13.92 -9.37 -11.42
N GLY A 332 14.33 -9.61 -10.16
CA GLY A 332 15.60 -9.14 -9.61
C GLY A 332 15.77 -7.62 -9.49
N LYS A 333 14.71 -6.85 -9.74
CA LYS A 333 14.65 -5.38 -9.64
C LYS A 333 13.54 -4.95 -8.67
N PRO A 334 13.45 -3.66 -8.27
CA PRO A 334 12.44 -3.21 -7.31
C PRO A 334 11.00 -3.62 -7.67
N VAL A 335 10.30 -4.18 -6.69
CA VAL A 335 8.88 -4.53 -6.73
C VAL A 335 8.20 -3.88 -5.54
N VAL A 336 7.11 -3.14 -5.79
CA VAL A 336 6.29 -2.55 -4.73
C VAL A 336 4.90 -3.17 -4.75
N TYR A 337 4.38 -3.52 -3.58
CA TYR A 337 2.98 -3.89 -3.37
C TYR A 337 2.30 -2.79 -2.56
N VAL A 338 1.39 -2.05 -3.21
CA VAL A 338 0.55 -1.02 -2.59
C VAL A 338 -0.78 -1.66 -2.20
N HIS A 339 -1.22 -1.43 -0.97
CA HIS A 339 -2.50 -1.93 -0.49
C HIS A 339 -3.11 -1.10 0.64
N GLY A 340 -4.37 -1.42 0.97
CA GLY A 340 -5.16 -0.82 2.04
C GLY A 340 -5.49 -1.83 3.15
N ASP A 341 -6.78 -2.07 3.40
CA ASP A 341 -7.40 -3.11 4.24
C ASP A 341 -7.14 -2.95 5.75
N THR A 342 -5.88 -2.82 6.14
CA THR A 342 -5.48 -2.74 7.56
C THR A 342 -5.70 -1.37 8.20
N HIS A 343 -5.89 -0.33 7.39
CA HIS A 343 -5.98 1.09 7.77
C HIS A 343 -4.77 1.61 8.56
N ILE A 344 -3.64 0.90 8.52
CA ILE A 344 -2.41 1.27 9.20
C ILE A 344 -1.39 1.65 8.14
N PHE A 345 -1.09 2.95 8.04
CA PHE A 345 0.00 3.43 7.21
C PHE A 345 1.32 2.75 7.64
N ARG A 346 1.97 2.08 6.70
CA ARG A 346 3.27 1.43 6.91
C ARG A 346 4.01 1.23 5.60
N ILE A 347 5.32 1.37 5.65
CA ILE A 347 6.21 1.05 4.53
C ILE A 347 7.32 0.14 5.06
N ASP A 348 7.33 -1.12 4.62
CA ASP A 348 8.24 -2.14 5.13
C ASP A 348 8.56 -3.22 4.07
N LYS A 349 9.27 -4.27 4.48
CA LYS A 349 9.71 -5.38 3.60
C LYS A 349 9.25 -6.74 4.15
N PRO A 350 7.97 -7.08 3.99
CA PRO A 350 7.39 -8.22 4.70
C PRO A 350 7.52 -9.55 3.94
N LEU A 351 7.93 -9.54 2.67
CA LEU A 351 8.07 -10.76 1.88
C LEU A 351 9.38 -11.47 2.22
N VAL A 352 9.28 -12.69 2.74
CA VAL A 352 10.40 -13.54 3.13
C VAL A 352 10.51 -14.71 2.14
N GLY A 353 11.72 -14.96 1.64
CA GLY A 353 11.97 -16.06 0.70
C GLY A 353 11.82 -17.41 1.40
N ALA A 354 10.99 -18.30 0.86
CA ALA A 354 10.72 -19.62 1.41
C ALA A 354 11.98 -20.49 1.53
N LYS A 355 12.96 -20.31 0.63
CA LYS A 355 14.24 -21.03 0.66
C LYS A 355 15.26 -20.40 1.63
N SER A 356 15.41 -19.08 1.58
CA SER A 356 16.46 -18.38 2.34
C SER A 356 16.04 -18.08 3.78
N GLN A 357 14.73 -18.02 4.05
CA GLN A 357 14.16 -17.57 5.31
C GLN A 357 14.61 -16.14 5.69
N ARG A 358 14.91 -15.32 4.66
CA ARG A 358 15.30 -13.92 4.78
C ARG A 358 14.37 -13.04 3.96
N ILE A 359 14.26 -11.78 4.37
CA ILE A 359 13.58 -10.73 3.62
C ILE A 359 14.11 -10.69 2.19
N ILE A 360 13.21 -10.59 1.22
CA ILE A 360 13.53 -10.35 -0.19
C ILE A 360 13.79 -8.85 -0.36
N GLU A 361 15.05 -8.50 -0.60
CA GLU A 361 15.53 -7.12 -0.45
C GLU A 361 14.92 -6.15 -1.47
N ASN A 362 14.57 -6.63 -2.66
CA ASN A 362 13.95 -5.83 -3.72
C ASN A 362 12.42 -5.71 -3.61
N PHE A 363 11.78 -6.31 -2.60
CA PHE A 363 10.35 -6.14 -2.35
C PHE A 363 10.08 -5.06 -1.29
N THR A 364 9.08 -4.22 -1.53
CA THR A 364 8.60 -3.23 -0.55
C THR A 364 7.07 -3.26 -0.52
N ARG A 365 6.50 -3.27 0.69
CA ARG A 365 5.06 -3.03 0.90
C ARG A 365 4.84 -1.56 1.23
N VAL A 366 3.76 -0.99 0.69
CA VAL A 366 3.25 0.33 1.04
C VAL A 366 1.79 0.16 1.39
N ALA A 367 1.44 0.26 2.68
CA ALA A 367 0.05 0.38 3.07
C ALA A 367 -0.35 1.85 3.11
N THR A 368 -1.44 2.21 2.46
CA THR A 368 -1.97 3.59 2.45
C THR A 368 -2.50 4.00 3.83
N PHE A 369 -2.83 5.28 3.96
CA PHE A 369 -3.76 5.69 5.02
C PHE A 369 -5.13 5.05 4.77
N GLY A 370 -5.91 4.92 5.84
CA GLY A 370 -7.28 4.43 5.82
C GLY A 370 -8.00 4.86 7.10
N HIS A 371 -9.29 4.52 7.21
CA HIS A 371 -10.09 4.90 8.38
C HIS A 371 -9.38 4.62 9.73
N PRO A 372 -9.26 5.61 10.64
CA PRO A 372 -9.97 6.88 10.68
C PRO A 372 -9.24 8.06 10.02
N ASP A 373 -8.08 7.85 9.41
CA ASP A 373 -7.22 8.91 8.88
C ASP A 373 -7.45 9.14 7.37
N THR A 374 -7.61 10.40 6.97
CA THR A 374 -7.88 10.78 5.57
C THR A 374 -6.72 11.64 5.04
N HIS A 375 -5.65 10.96 4.63
CA HIS A 375 -4.41 11.53 4.09
C HIS A 375 -3.94 10.72 2.88
N TRP A 376 -2.91 11.18 2.18
CA TRP A 376 -2.42 10.52 0.97
C TRP A 376 -0.91 10.33 0.99
N ILE A 377 -0.42 9.44 0.13
CA ILE A 377 1.02 9.23 -0.06
C ILE A 377 1.41 9.76 -1.43
N ARG A 378 2.38 10.67 -1.46
CA ARG A 378 3.11 11.02 -2.68
C ARG A 378 4.14 9.94 -2.96
N ALA A 379 3.95 9.25 -4.07
CA ALA A 379 4.92 8.32 -4.62
C ALA A 379 5.68 8.99 -5.76
N THR A 380 7.01 8.93 -5.70
CA THR A 380 7.92 9.54 -6.68
C THR A 380 8.73 8.46 -7.37
N ILE A 381 8.74 8.46 -8.70
CA ILE A 381 9.69 7.69 -9.51
C ILE A 381 10.92 8.57 -9.72
N ASP A 382 12.05 8.18 -9.13
CA ASP A 382 13.34 8.83 -9.33
C ASP A 382 14.23 7.96 -10.25
N PRO A 383 14.47 8.39 -11.50
CA PRO A 383 15.32 7.65 -12.42
C PRO A 383 16.81 7.64 -12.00
N ASN A 384 17.22 8.36 -10.96
CA ASN A 384 18.59 8.31 -10.45
C ASN A 384 18.71 7.47 -9.17
N ASP A 385 17.60 7.03 -8.59
CA ASP A 385 17.60 6.19 -7.39
C ASP A 385 17.61 4.69 -7.78
N PRO A 386 18.55 3.88 -7.27
CA PRO A 386 18.54 2.43 -7.53
C PRO A 386 17.28 1.73 -7.00
N ASN A 387 16.60 2.30 -5.99
CA ASN A 387 15.33 1.77 -5.48
C ASN A 387 14.12 2.20 -6.31
N VAL A 388 14.30 3.13 -7.27
CA VAL A 388 13.29 3.68 -8.19
C VAL A 388 12.20 4.51 -7.51
N PHE A 389 11.65 4.07 -6.38
CA PHE A 389 10.54 4.73 -5.71
C PHE A 389 10.97 5.43 -4.42
N ARG A 390 10.38 6.59 -4.17
CA ARG A 390 10.33 7.27 -2.87
C ARG A 390 8.90 7.53 -2.48
N PHE A 391 8.62 7.47 -1.17
CA PHE A 391 7.28 7.67 -0.64
C PHE A 391 7.31 8.73 0.45
N ARG A 392 6.39 9.70 0.37
CA ARG A 392 6.21 10.75 1.37
C ARG A 392 4.76 10.80 1.80
N GLN A 393 4.53 10.82 3.11
CA GLN A 393 3.21 11.09 3.68
C GLN A 393 2.84 12.56 3.43
N GLU A 394 1.64 12.79 2.91
CA GLU A 394 1.08 14.12 2.69
C GLU A 394 -0.09 14.32 3.64
N ILE A 395 0.19 15.04 4.74
CA ILE A 395 -0.78 15.27 5.81
C ILE A 395 -1.62 16.51 5.46
N VAL A 396 -2.81 16.24 4.91
CA VAL A 396 -3.84 17.23 4.58
C VAL A 396 -4.15 18.07 5.82
N LYS A 397 -3.87 19.38 5.74
CA LYS A 397 -3.87 20.27 6.91
C LYS A 397 -5.26 20.38 7.54
N GLU A 398 -6.29 20.43 6.71
CA GLU A 398 -7.69 20.59 7.07
C GLU A 398 -8.27 19.33 7.75
N ASN A 399 -7.63 18.18 7.56
CA ASN A 399 -8.06 16.90 8.13
C ASN A 399 -7.34 16.57 9.46
N ARG A 400 -6.47 17.45 9.96
CA ARG A 400 -5.74 17.22 11.21
C ARG A 400 -6.65 17.35 12.42
N VAL A 401 -6.46 16.47 13.39
CA VAL A 401 -7.12 16.53 14.70
C VAL A 401 -6.16 17.00 15.79
N ALA A 402 -6.69 17.52 16.90
CA ALA A 402 -5.91 17.84 18.09
C ALA A 402 -5.77 16.58 18.96
N HIS A 403 -4.58 16.34 19.49
CA HIS A 403 -4.25 15.18 20.35
C HIS A 403 -3.97 15.59 21.80
#